data_AF-A0A7D8V236-F1
#
_entry.id   AF-A0A7D8V236-F1
#
_cell.length_a   1.000
_cell.length_b   1.000
_cell.length_c   1.000
_cell.angle_alpha   90.00
_cell.angle_beta   90.00
_cell.angle_gamma   90.00
#
_symmetry.space_group_name_H-M   'P 1'
#
loop_
_entity.id
_entity.type
_entity.pdbx_description
1 polymer ?
#
loop_
_entity_poly.entity_id
_entity_poly.type
_entity_poly.pdbx_seq_one_letter_code
_entity_poly.pdbx_strand_id
1 'polypeptide(L)'
;MPPDDGRQLTTPQAHYPYPKEVWTPSGGWWTRPKNWASNTIVAVVGIGLATYGVWRVSARNEQRHIAPTKPIPSARWSPQAAALGVRKE
;
A
#
# COMPACT_ATOMS: atom_id res chain seq x y z
N MET A 1 21.18 22.06 39.35
CA MET A 1 21.02 20.60 39.28
C MET A 1 19.76 20.26 40.05
N PRO A 2 18.66 19.85 39.40
CA PRO A 2 17.49 19.38 40.13
C PRO A 2 17.74 17.96 40.67
N PRO A 3 17.08 17.54 41.78
CA PRO A 3 17.35 16.28 42.46
C PRO A 3 16.72 15.10 41.72
N ASP A 4 17.46 14.00 41.66
CA ASP A 4 17.06 12.76 41.02
C ASP A 4 16.12 11.97 41.95
N ASP A 5 14.83 12.33 42.00
CA ASP A 5 13.81 11.49 42.64
C ASP A 5 13.44 10.36 41.68
N GLY A 6 13.80 9.13 42.03
CA GLY A 6 13.67 7.89 41.23
C GLY A 6 12.25 7.45 40.84
N ARG A 7 11.37 8.38 40.46
CA ARG A 7 10.16 8.08 39.70
C ARG A 7 10.57 7.74 38.28
N GLN A 8 10.33 6.50 37.87
CA GLN A 8 10.48 6.10 36.49
C GLN A 8 9.73 7.09 35.59
N LEU A 9 10.44 7.67 34.61
CA LEU A 9 9.90 8.52 33.56
C LEU A 9 9.01 7.68 32.64
N THR A 10 7.90 7.15 33.13
CA THR A 10 6.76 6.81 32.29
C THR A 10 6.00 8.11 32.04
N THR A 11 6.63 9.06 31.36
CA THR A 11 5.94 10.26 30.91
C THR A 11 4.76 9.77 30.06
N PRO A 12 3.49 9.93 30.46
CA PRO A 12 2.42 9.74 29.49
C PRO A 12 2.73 10.74 28.38
N GLN A 13 2.92 10.25 27.15
CA GLN A 13 3.14 11.07 25.97
C GLN A 13 2.29 12.33 26.10
N ALA A 14 2.91 13.52 26.20
CA ALA A 14 2.22 14.73 26.63
C ALA A 14 1.13 15.10 25.60
N HIS A 15 -0.08 14.61 25.84
CA HIS A 15 -1.27 14.97 25.09
C HIS A 15 -1.85 16.23 25.76
N TYR A 16 -1.97 17.30 24.99
CA TYR A 16 -2.54 18.56 25.45
C TYR A 16 -4.00 18.66 25.00
N PRO A 17 -4.84 19.46 25.68
CA PRO A 17 -6.20 19.72 25.20
C PRO A 17 -6.19 20.28 23.76
N TYR A 18 -7.06 19.74 22.91
CA TYR A 18 -7.20 20.13 21.51
C TYR A 18 -8.70 20.24 21.15
N PRO A 19 -9.08 21.09 20.19
CA PRO A 19 -10.46 21.19 19.74
C PRO A 19 -10.89 19.90 19.03
N LYS A 20 -12.01 19.32 19.46
CA LYS A 20 -12.52 18.04 18.93
C LYS A 20 -13.39 18.21 17.69
N GLU A 21 -13.80 19.45 17.42
CA GLU A 21 -14.70 19.84 16.35
C GLU A 21 -13.96 20.01 15.02
N VAL A 22 -12.63 20.15 15.07
CA VAL A 22 -11.80 20.35 13.89
C VAL A 22 -11.60 19.03 13.17
N TRP A 23 -12.08 18.97 11.92
CA TRP A 23 -11.90 17.83 11.04
C TRP A 23 -10.90 18.16 9.92
N THR A 24 -10.01 17.20 9.66
CA THR A 24 -9.04 17.25 8.57
C THR A 24 -8.97 15.88 7.88
N PRO A 25 -8.72 15.83 6.56
CA PRO A 25 -8.73 14.58 5.81
C PRO A 25 -7.60 13.61 6.22
N SER A 26 -6.47 14.13 6.69
CA SER A 26 -5.30 13.35 7.13
C SER A 26 -5.39 12.88 8.58
N GLY A 27 -6.43 13.26 9.33
CA GLY A 27 -6.50 13.13 10.78
C GLY A 27 -5.96 14.35 11.53
N GLY A 28 -6.25 14.41 12.83
CA GLY A 28 -5.90 15.52 13.73
C GLY A 28 -4.94 15.11 14.84
N TRP A 29 -5.11 15.69 16.02
CA TRP A 29 -4.23 15.46 17.17
C TRP A 29 -4.29 14.02 17.69
N TRP A 30 -3.12 13.36 17.77
CA TRP A 30 -2.91 12.01 18.32
C TRP A 30 -3.92 10.96 17.84
N THR A 31 -4.25 10.95 16.54
CA THR A 31 -5.27 10.06 15.99
C THR A 31 -4.90 8.58 16.10
N ARG A 32 -5.70 7.84 16.86
CA ARG A 32 -5.69 6.37 16.94
C ARG A 32 -7.13 5.84 16.87
N PRO A 33 -7.74 5.77 15.67
CA PRO A 33 -9.09 5.24 15.55
C PRO A 33 -9.12 3.75 15.93
N LYS A 34 -10.18 3.33 16.63
CA LYS A 34 -10.35 1.94 17.09
C LYS A 34 -10.31 0.93 15.93
N ASN A 35 -10.82 1.32 14.76
CA ASN A 35 -10.97 0.45 13.59
C ASN A 35 -9.89 0.67 12.52
N TRP A 36 -8.71 1.17 12.90
CA TRP A 36 -7.63 1.47 11.93
C TRP A 36 -7.30 0.27 11.03
N ALA A 37 -7.27 -0.95 11.60
CA ALA A 37 -6.89 -2.16 10.87
C ALA A 37 -7.92 -2.50 9.78
N SER A 38 -9.21 -2.54 10.13
CA SER A 38 -10.27 -2.81 9.17
C SER A 38 -10.32 -1.77 8.06
N ASN A 39 -10.16 -0.48 8.38
CA ASN A 39 -10.14 0.59 7.39
C ASN A 39 -8.96 0.44 6.41
N THR A 40 -7.77 0.08 6.91
CA THR A 40 -6.61 -0.19 6.06
C THR A 40 -6.82 -1.41 5.17
N ILE A 41 -7.44 -2.47 5.70
CA ILE A 41 -7.76 -3.67 4.91
C ILE A 41 -8.67 -3.31 3.74
N VAL A 42 -9.73 -2.53 3.98
CA VAL A 42 -10.65 -2.09 2.91
C VAL A 42 -9.90 -1.26 1.86
N ALA A 43 -9.04 -0.34 2.28
CA ALA A 43 -8.24 0.47 1.35
C ALA A 43 -7.30 -0.39 0.49
N VAL A 44 -6.58 -1.33 1.11
CA VAL A 44 -5.66 -2.24 0.42
C VAL A 44 -6.40 -3.15 -0.55
N VAL A 45 -7.57 -3.68 -0.17
CA VAL A 45 -8.41 -4.49 -1.06
C VAL A 45 -8.88 -3.67 -2.25
N GLY A 46 -9.34 -2.43 -2.03
CA GLY A 46 -9.76 -1.53 -3.11
C GLY A 46 -8.62 -1.25 -4.10
N ILE A 47 -7.44 -0.91 -3.59
CA ILE A 47 -6.23 -0.69 -4.41
C ILE A 47 -5.84 -1.97 -5.16
N GLY A 48 -5.90 -3.13 -4.51
CA GLY A 48 -5.59 -4.42 -5.11
C GLY A 48 -6.52 -4.76 -6.27
N LEU A 49 -7.83 -4.59 -6.10
CA LEU A 49 -8.81 -4.83 -7.16
C LEU A 49 -8.63 -3.89 -8.35
N ALA A 50 -8.42 -2.59 -8.09
CA ALA A 50 -8.17 -1.61 -9.14
C ALA A 50 -6.89 -1.94 -9.93
N THR A 51 -5.80 -2.23 -9.21
CA THR A 51 -4.51 -2.60 -9.80
C THR A 51 -4.62 -3.88 -10.63
N TYR A 52 -5.34 -4.89 -10.13
CA TYR A 52 -5.59 -6.13 -10.85
C TYR A 52 -6.38 -5.90 -12.14
N GLY A 53 -7.43 -5.06 -12.10
CA GLY A 53 -8.21 -4.69 -13.27
C GLY A 53 -7.34 -4.04 -14.35
N VAL A 54 -6.55 -3.04 -13.97
CA VAL A 54 -5.61 -2.35 -14.87
C VAL A 54 -4.56 -3.31 -15.42
N TRP A 55 -3.96 -4.15 -14.57
CA TRP A 55 -2.99 -5.16 -14.98
C TRP A 55 -3.57 -6.13 -16.01
N ARG A 56 -4.81 -6.60 -15.80
CA ARG A 56 -5.48 -7.53 -16.71
C ARG A 56 -5.78 -6.92 -18.08
N VAL A 57 -6.09 -5.61 -18.13
CA VAL A 57 -6.23 -4.89 -19.41
C VAL A 57 -4.86 -4.69 -20.07
N SER A 58 -3.86 -4.25 -19.29
CA SER A 58 -2.49 -4.05 -19.78
C SER A 58 -1.90 -5.32 -20.37
N ALA A 59 -2.06 -6.47 -19.70
CA ALA A 59 -1.53 -7.74 -20.17
C ALA A 59 -2.17 -8.23 -21.47
N ARG A 60 -3.46 -7.93 -21.70
CA ARG A 60 -4.16 -8.26 -22.95
C ARG A 60 -3.74 -7.37 -24.11
N ASN A 61 -3.51 -6.10 -23.83
CA ASN A 61 -3.14 -5.11 -24.84
C ASN A 61 -1.65 -5.12 -25.18
N GLU A 62 -0.81 -5.83 -24.42
CA GLU A 62 0.62 -5.94 -24.69
C GLU A 62 0.85 -6.61 -26.06
N GLN A 63 1.44 -5.89 -27.01
CA GLN A 63 1.76 -6.44 -28.34
C GLN A 63 3.26 -6.64 -28.50
N ARG A 64 3.66 -7.78 -29.07
CA ARG A 64 5.07 -8.11 -29.34
C ARG A 64 5.21 -8.68 -30.74
N HIS A 65 6.00 -8.00 -31.57
CA HIS A 65 6.29 -8.45 -32.93
C HIS A 65 7.42 -9.49 -32.98
N ILE A 66 8.30 -9.50 -31.97
CA ILE A 66 9.49 -10.36 -31.89
C ILE A 66 9.64 -10.86 -30.46
N ALA A 67 10.20 -12.07 -30.30
CA ALA A 67 10.53 -12.63 -29.00
C ALA A 67 11.57 -11.76 -28.26
N PRO A 68 11.46 -11.61 -26.92
CA PRO A 68 12.41 -10.81 -26.15
C PRO A 68 13.80 -11.44 -26.17
N THR A 69 14.83 -10.63 -26.41
CA THR A 69 16.25 -11.06 -26.31
C THR A 69 16.72 -11.20 -24.86
N LYS A 70 16.00 -10.59 -23.90
CA LYS A 70 16.31 -10.59 -22.46
C LYS A 70 15.08 -11.01 -21.66
N PRO A 71 15.26 -11.62 -20.47
CA PRO A 71 14.13 -11.98 -19.62
C PRO A 71 13.42 -10.71 -19.13
N ILE A 72 12.16 -10.57 -19.54
CA ILE A 72 11.29 -9.46 -19.12
C ILE A 72 10.18 -10.00 -18.20
N PRO A 73 9.85 -9.31 -17.10
CA PRO A 73 8.86 -9.79 -16.13
C PRO A 73 7.51 -10.11 -16.76
N SER A 74 7.06 -9.30 -17.73
CA SER A 74 5.77 -9.46 -18.41
C SER A 74 5.68 -10.70 -19.30
N ALA A 75 6.80 -11.34 -19.65
CA ALA A 75 6.77 -12.63 -20.34
C ALA A 75 6.08 -13.74 -19.53
N ARG A 76 5.95 -13.59 -18.20
CA ARG A 76 5.27 -14.56 -17.33
C ARG A 76 3.74 -14.54 -17.47
N TRP A 77 3.15 -13.44 -17.94
CA TRP A 77 1.69 -13.25 -17.97
C TRP A 77 1.13 -12.71 -19.29
N SER A 78 1.98 -12.28 -20.22
CA SER A 78 1.54 -11.82 -21.54
C SER A 78 1.11 -13.02 -22.42
N PRO A 79 -0.09 -12.98 -23.03
CA PRO A 79 -0.53 -13.99 -24.01
C PRO A 79 0.39 -14.11 -25.23
N GLN A 80 0.96 -13.00 -25.69
CA GLN A 80 1.87 -12.95 -26.83
C GLN A 80 3.21 -13.63 -26.51
N ALA A 81 3.63 -13.62 -25.24
CA ALA A 81 4.77 -14.41 -24.80
C ALA A 81 4.55 -15.92 -24.98
N ALA A 82 3.33 -16.39 -24.74
CA ALA A 82 2.96 -17.79 -25.00
C ALA A 82 2.90 -18.07 -26.51
N ALA A 83 2.30 -17.17 -27.30
CA ALA A 83 2.23 -17.31 -28.76
C ALA A 83 3.61 -17.35 -29.44
N LEU A 84 4.59 -16.60 -28.92
CA LEU A 84 5.97 -16.60 -29.40
C LEU A 84 6.83 -17.74 -28.83
N GLY A 85 6.25 -18.68 -28.07
CA GLY A 85 6.95 -19.82 -27.48
C GLY A 85 7.92 -19.47 -26.33
N VAL A 86 7.91 -18.22 -25.87
CA VAL A 86 8.77 -17.71 -24.78
C VAL A 86 8.27 -18.19 -23.43
N ARG A 87 6.94 -18.23 -23.26
CA ARG A 87 6.28 -18.83 -22.10
C ARG A 87 5.85 -20.24 -22.48
N LYS A 88 6.44 -21.24 -21.81
CA LYS A 88 6.01 -22.63 -21.88
C LYS A 88 4.89 -22.81 -20.85
N GLU A 89 3.68 -23.11 -21.32
CA GLU A 89 2.58 -23.62 -20.47
C GLU A 89 2.67 -25.13 -20.36
#